data_AF-A0A418VHK7-F1
#
_entry.id   AF-A0A418VHK7-F1
#
_cell.length_a   1.000
_cell.length_b   1.000
_cell.length_c   1.000
_cell.angle_alpha   90.00
_cell.angle_beta   90.00
_cell.angle_gamma   90.00
#
_symmetry.space_group_name_H-M   'P 1'
#
loop_
_entity.id
_entity.type
_entity.pdbx_description
1 polymer ?
#
loop_
_entity_poly.entity_id
_entity_poly.type
_entity_poly.pdbx_seq_one_letter_code
_entity_poly.pdbx_strand_id
1 'polypeptide(L)'
;MLLSQSCYGDPLLPQYLERTLTEGPGDYDWPPRPGTYVGEQIPLWERVFAQIWHQGSIYPATYVAVPVWCEVVLGAPELNHSPLLELICLIEESRERHESELAPVVGQKIITAYNAALQRLLLILPDRIEQQENATTEGRVTAQQLLRLQAFALGKR
;
A
#
# COMPACT_ATOMS: atom_id res chain seq x y z
N MET A 1 14.26 -2.32 -15.15
CA MET A 1 13.64 -2.20 -13.81
C MET A 1 12.30 -1.52 -14.04
N LEU A 2 11.14 -2.03 -13.61
CA LEU A 2 9.85 -1.43 -14.01
C LEU A 2 9.71 0.07 -13.66
N LEU A 3 10.44 0.50 -12.63
CA LEU A 3 10.57 1.88 -12.20
C LEU A 3 11.37 2.77 -13.19
N SER A 4 12.17 2.18 -14.08
CA SER A 4 12.93 2.91 -15.11
C SER A 4 12.16 3.14 -16.41
N GLN A 5 10.93 2.64 -16.53
CA GLN A 5 10.06 2.81 -17.71
C GLN A 5 8.88 3.76 -17.45
N SER A 6 8.87 4.40 -16.28
CA SER A 6 7.92 5.45 -15.91
C SER A 6 8.45 6.82 -16.33
N CYS A 7 7.60 7.59 -17.02
CA CYS A 7 7.87 8.93 -17.48
C CYS A 7 8.02 9.90 -16.28
N TYR A 8 9.18 9.92 -15.62
CA TYR A 8 9.58 10.82 -14.51
C TYR A 8 8.87 10.56 -13.14
N GLY A 9 9.47 10.84 -11.96
CA GLY A 9 10.59 11.75 -11.70
C GLY A 9 11.29 11.72 -10.33
N ASP A 10 11.19 10.67 -9.50
CA ASP A 10 12.15 10.49 -8.39
C ASP A 10 12.93 9.15 -8.56
N PRO A 11 14.22 9.19 -8.94
CA PRO A 11 15.04 7.98 -9.04
C PRO A 11 15.20 7.25 -7.70
N LEU A 12 14.79 7.89 -6.61
CA LEU A 12 14.87 7.37 -5.25
C LEU A 12 13.61 6.61 -4.85
N LEU A 13 12.55 6.50 -5.67
CA LEU A 13 11.36 5.68 -5.34
C LEU A 13 11.70 4.22 -4.93
N PRO A 14 12.57 3.47 -5.63
CA PRO A 14 13.01 2.16 -5.16
C PRO A 14 13.69 2.25 -3.77
N GLN A 15 14.53 3.25 -3.57
CA GLN A 15 15.21 3.48 -2.30
C GLN A 15 14.23 3.84 -1.18
N TYR A 16 13.20 4.64 -1.44
CA TYR A 16 12.17 4.97 -0.46
C TYR A 16 11.33 3.74 -0.09
N LEU A 17 11.00 2.88 -1.05
CA LEU A 17 10.31 1.62 -0.79
C LEU A 17 11.18 0.68 0.08
N GLU A 18 12.47 0.53 -0.23
CA GLU A 18 13.39 -0.25 0.61
C GLU A 18 13.55 0.35 2.02
N ARG A 19 13.63 1.67 2.13
CA ARG A 19 13.70 2.37 3.41
C ARG A 19 12.43 2.18 4.21
N THR A 20 11.25 2.15 3.61
CA THR A 20 9.99 1.89 4.33
C THR A 20 10.01 0.55 5.07
N LEU A 21 10.63 -0.49 4.49
CA LEU A 21 10.76 -1.81 5.13
C LEU A 21 11.62 -1.79 6.40
N THR A 22 12.61 -0.89 6.45
CA THR A 22 13.58 -0.83 7.55
C THR A 22 13.24 0.26 8.54
N GLU A 23 12.90 1.46 8.07
CA GLU A 23 12.66 2.67 8.86
C GLU A 23 11.21 2.80 9.33
N GLY A 24 10.29 2.05 8.72
CA GLY A 24 8.86 2.25 8.87
C GLY A 24 8.34 3.41 8.01
N PRO A 25 7.02 3.59 7.92
CA PRO A 25 6.39 4.62 7.10
C PRO A 25 6.57 6.05 7.63
N GLY A 26 6.77 6.21 8.94
CA GLY A 26 6.94 7.51 9.61
C GLY A 26 5.66 8.19 10.09
N ASP A 27 4.52 7.53 9.94
CA ASP A 27 3.22 7.86 10.53
C ASP A 27 2.59 6.55 11.06
N TYR A 28 1.34 6.53 11.53
CA TYR A 28 0.65 5.32 12.06
C TYR A 28 1.16 4.84 13.42
N ASP A 29 1.40 5.78 14.35
CA ASP A 29 2.05 5.53 15.65
C ASP A 29 3.46 4.93 15.55
N TRP A 30 4.06 4.92 14.36
CA TRP A 30 5.43 4.45 14.17
C TRP A 30 6.39 5.50 14.73
N PRO A 31 7.18 5.18 15.77
CA PRO A 31 8.10 6.15 16.32
C PRO A 31 9.16 6.49 15.26
N PRO A 32 9.41 7.78 14.99
CA PRO A 32 10.42 8.15 14.03
C PRO A 32 11.78 7.60 14.50
N ARG A 33 12.48 6.86 13.63
CA ARG A 33 13.86 6.46 13.94
C ARG A 33 14.70 7.74 14.17
N PRO A 34 15.48 7.82 15.26
CA PRO A 34 16.28 9.00 15.57
C PRO A 34 17.21 9.39 14.41
N GLY A 35 17.18 10.66 13.99
CA GLY A 35 18.07 11.22 12.97
C GLY A 35 17.70 10.92 11.51
N THR A 36 16.57 10.27 11.24
CA THR A 36 16.25 9.74 9.88
C THR A 36 15.33 10.65 9.07
N TYR A 37 14.54 11.49 9.73
CA TYR A 37 13.72 12.53 9.10
C TYR A 37 14.44 13.88 9.17
N VAL A 38 15.55 14.01 8.44
CA VAL A 38 16.23 15.32 8.29
C VAL A 38 16.20 15.70 6.81
N GLY A 39 15.45 16.76 6.50
CA GLY A 39 15.33 17.32 5.16
C GLY A 39 13.97 17.96 4.91
N GLU A 40 12.87 17.22 5.05
CA GLU A 40 11.52 17.75 4.85
C GLU A 40 10.54 16.94 5.71
N GLN A 41 9.60 17.63 6.37
CA GLN A 41 8.67 17.15 7.40
C GLN A 41 7.61 16.14 6.90
N ILE A 42 7.86 15.48 5.77
CA ILE A 42 6.93 14.59 5.07
C ILE A 42 7.37 13.13 5.31
N PRO A 43 6.55 12.30 5.96
CA PRO A 43 6.78 10.87 6.15
C PRO A 43 7.14 10.13 4.85
N LEU A 44 7.91 9.05 4.93
CA LEU A 44 8.35 8.29 3.75
C LEU A 44 7.16 7.75 2.96
N TRP A 45 6.09 7.33 3.64
CA TRP A 45 4.88 6.84 2.99
C TRP A 45 4.16 7.95 2.22
N GLU A 46 4.08 9.18 2.75
CA GLU A 46 3.48 10.32 2.07
C GLU A 46 4.27 10.70 0.81
N ARG A 47 5.59 10.56 0.82
CA ARG A 47 6.42 10.78 -0.39
C ARG A 47 6.13 9.74 -1.46
N VAL A 48 6.10 8.44 -1.08
CA VAL A 48 5.75 7.36 -2.00
C VAL A 48 4.32 7.54 -2.52
N PHE A 49 3.39 7.93 -1.65
CA PHE A 49 1.99 8.17 -1.98
C PHE A 49 1.82 9.38 -2.91
N ALA A 50 2.43 10.53 -2.62
CA ALA A 50 2.38 11.71 -3.48
C ALA A 50 2.91 11.38 -4.89
N GLN A 51 3.98 10.61 -4.99
CA GLN A 51 4.52 10.16 -6.27
C GLN A 51 3.55 9.25 -7.04
N ILE A 52 2.79 8.41 -6.34
CA ILE A 52 1.76 7.55 -6.95
C ILE A 52 0.51 8.37 -7.35
N TRP A 53 0.07 9.29 -6.49
CA TRP A 53 -1.15 10.07 -6.67
C TRP A 53 -1.06 11.10 -7.80
N HIS A 54 0.09 11.77 -7.95
CA HIS A 54 0.31 12.75 -9.02
C HIS A 54 0.26 12.16 -10.44
N GLN A 55 0.16 10.84 -10.59
CA GLN A 55 0.12 10.15 -11.88
C GLN A 55 -1.29 9.96 -12.45
N GLY A 56 -2.35 10.31 -11.70
CA GLY A 56 -3.73 10.38 -12.21
C GLY A 56 -4.40 9.06 -12.61
N SER A 57 -3.69 7.92 -12.57
CA SER A 57 -4.18 6.55 -12.76
C SER A 57 -3.38 5.55 -11.90
N ILE A 58 -3.80 4.28 -11.85
CA ILE A 58 -3.01 3.23 -11.17
C ILE A 58 -1.85 2.84 -12.06
N TYR A 59 -0.73 3.52 -11.88
CA TYR A 59 0.45 3.28 -12.67
C TYR A 59 1.22 2.01 -12.20
N PRO A 60 2.09 1.39 -13.03
CA PRO A 60 3.04 0.34 -12.65
C PRO A 60 3.83 0.51 -11.35
N ALA A 61 3.96 1.73 -10.83
CA ALA A 61 4.57 1.99 -9.51
C ALA A 61 3.79 1.33 -8.37
N THR A 62 2.45 1.28 -8.46
CA THR A 62 1.61 0.60 -7.44
C THR A 62 1.88 -0.90 -7.40
N TYR A 63 2.19 -1.52 -8.55
CA TYR A 63 2.51 -2.94 -8.63
C TYR A 63 3.77 -3.33 -7.87
N VAL A 64 4.67 -2.37 -7.61
CA VAL A 64 5.88 -2.58 -6.82
C VAL A 64 5.77 -2.01 -5.40
N ALA A 65 4.95 -0.99 -5.18
CA ALA A 65 4.74 -0.36 -3.87
C ALA A 65 3.83 -1.18 -2.94
N VAL A 66 2.71 -1.70 -3.44
CA VAL A 66 1.75 -2.46 -2.61
C VAL A 66 2.38 -3.69 -1.96
N PRO A 67 3.22 -4.51 -2.64
CA PRO A 67 3.94 -5.59 -1.98
C PRO A 67 4.73 -5.14 -0.75
N VAL A 68 5.44 -4.02 -0.85
CA VAL A 68 6.23 -3.45 0.24
C VAL A 68 5.33 -3.02 1.40
N TRP A 69 4.21 -2.35 1.10
CA TRP A 69 3.26 -1.94 2.11
C TRP A 69 2.59 -3.12 2.81
N CYS A 70 2.26 -4.19 2.08
CA CYS A 70 1.77 -5.42 2.72
C CYS A 70 2.79 -5.99 3.70
N GLU A 71 4.09 -6.03 3.35
CA GLU A 71 5.12 -6.48 4.29
C GLU A 71 5.24 -5.57 5.52
N VAL A 72 5.12 -4.26 5.37
CA VAL A 72 5.15 -3.30 6.49
C VAL A 72 4.03 -3.61 7.48
N VAL A 73 2.81 -3.78 6.96
CA VAL A 73 1.63 -4.09 7.78
C VAL A 73 1.79 -5.44 8.49
N LEU A 74 2.31 -6.45 7.79
CA LEU A 74 2.53 -7.79 8.35
C LEU A 74 3.72 -7.86 9.32
N GLY A 75 4.67 -6.94 9.20
CA GLY A 75 5.86 -6.87 10.06
C GLY A 75 5.61 -6.24 11.43
N ALA A 76 4.57 -5.43 11.56
CA ALA A 76 4.13 -4.83 12.83
C ALA A 76 2.59 -4.86 12.92
N PRO A 77 1.98 -6.07 12.97
CA PRO A 77 0.53 -6.25 12.92
C PRO A 77 -0.19 -5.80 14.18
N GLU A 78 0.50 -5.27 15.18
CA GLU A 78 -0.05 -4.66 16.39
C GLU A 78 -0.35 -3.16 16.24
N LEU A 79 0.32 -2.45 15.31
CA LEU A 79 0.15 -1.02 15.09
C LEU A 79 -1.09 -0.72 14.24
N ASN A 80 -1.68 0.47 14.36
CA ASN A 80 -2.87 0.83 13.59
C ASN A 80 -2.52 1.23 12.14
N HIS A 81 -2.66 0.30 11.20
CA HIS A 81 -2.41 0.52 9.76
C HIS A 81 -3.64 0.88 8.94
N SER A 82 -4.77 1.25 9.57
CA SER A 82 -6.04 1.45 8.86
C SER A 82 -5.93 2.39 7.65
N PRO A 83 -5.32 3.59 7.72
CA PRO A 83 -5.21 4.44 6.53
C PRO A 83 -4.33 3.84 5.39
N LEU A 84 -3.32 3.02 5.71
CA LEU A 84 -2.51 2.34 4.69
C LEU A 84 -3.31 1.20 4.03
N LEU A 85 -4.08 0.44 4.81
CA LEU A 85 -4.97 -0.60 4.30
C LEU A 85 -6.10 0.00 3.44
N GLU A 86 -6.68 1.13 3.85
CA GLU A 86 -7.66 1.87 3.06
C GLU A 86 -7.07 2.35 1.73
N LEU A 87 -5.82 2.83 1.72
CA LEU A 87 -5.13 3.21 0.49
C LEU A 87 -4.95 2.02 -0.46
N ILE A 88 -4.53 0.86 0.06
CA ILE A 88 -4.40 -0.37 -0.75
C ILE A 88 -5.77 -0.75 -1.34
N CYS A 89 -6.85 -0.62 -0.57
CA CYS A 89 -8.21 -0.85 -1.06
C CYS A 89 -8.57 0.08 -2.23
N LEU A 90 -8.32 1.39 -2.10
CA LEU A 90 -8.59 2.38 -3.16
C LEU A 90 -7.78 2.11 -4.44
N ILE A 91 -6.54 1.62 -4.29
CA ILE A 91 -5.72 1.16 -5.42
C ILE A 91 -6.36 -0.08 -6.07
N GLU A 92 -6.89 -1.04 -5.32
CA GLU A 92 -7.56 -2.18 -5.94
C GLU A 92 -8.86 -1.79 -6.64
N GLU A 93 -9.69 -0.95 -6.04
CA GLU A 93 -10.94 -0.45 -6.64
C GLU A 93 -10.71 0.32 -7.94
N SER A 94 -9.62 1.08 -8.02
CA SER A 94 -9.30 1.78 -9.27
C SER A 94 -8.69 0.81 -10.29
N ARG A 95 -8.08 -0.32 -9.87
CA ARG A 95 -7.28 -1.21 -10.76
C ARG A 95 -8.18 -1.95 -11.71
N GLU A 96 -9.33 -2.40 -11.22
CA GLU A 96 -10.37 -3.04 -12.01
C GLU A 96 -10.75 -2.19 -13.24
N ARG A 97 -10.78 -0.87 -13.09
CA ARG A 97 -11.12 0.07 -14.17
C ARG A 97 -10.01 0.28 -15.20
N HIS A 98 -8.77 -0.08 -14.88
CA HIS A 98 -7.58 0.22 -15.69
C HIS A 98 -6.72 -1.01 -16.01
N GLU A 99 -7.15 -2.22 -15.64
CA GLU A 99 -6.34 -3.44 -15.76
C GLU A 99 -5.89 -3.72 -17.20
N SER A 100 -6.77 -3.50 -18.17
CA SER A 100 -6.49 -3.69 -19.60
C SER A 100 -5.38 -2.78 -20.13
N GLU A 101 -5.22 -1.60 -19.56
CA GLU A 101 -4.18 -0.62 -19.93
C GLU A 101 -2.83 -0.93 -19.26
N LEU A 102 -2.87 -1.62 -18.13
CA LEU A 102 -1.70 -1.89 -17.29
C LEU A 102 -1.07 -3.27 -17.52
N ALA A 103 -1.88 -4.26 -17.89
CA ALA A 103 -1.42 -5.63 -18.16
C ALA A 103 -0.26 -5.70 -19.19
N PRO A 104 -0.20 -4.90 -20.27
CA PRO A 104 0.88 -5.01 -21.26
C PRO A 104 2.24 -4.49 -20.77
N VAL A 105 2.26 -3.59 -19.79
CA VAL A 105 3.48 -2.93 -19.30
C VAL A 105 4.05 -3.59 -18.04
N VAL A 106 3.29 -4.48 -17.40
CA VAL A 106 3.72 -5.16 -16.16
C VAL A 106 4.00 -6.63 -16.40
N GLY A 107 5.26 -7.02 -16.23
CA GLY A 107 5.68 -8.41 -16.36
C GLY A 107 5.00 -9.34 -15.35
N GLN A 108 4.66 -10.55 -15.79
CA GLN A 108 3.91 -11.55 -14.99
C GLN A 108 4.50 -11.80 -13.59
N LYS A 109 5.83 -11.79 -13.44
CA LYS A 109 6.51 -11.98 -12.15
C LYS A 109 6.08 -10.93 -11.11
N ILE A 110 5.89 -9.69 -11.53
CA ILE A 110 5.49 -8.59 -10.64
C ILE A 110 4.01 -8.73 -10.27
N ILE A 111 3.16 -9.07 -11.24
CA ILE A 111 1.74 -9.35 -10.98
C ILE A 111 1.59 -10.50 -9.97
N THR A 112 2.37 -11.57 -10.12
CA THR A 112 2.36 -12.69 -9.17
C THR A 112 2.80 -12.25 -7.78
N ALA A 113 3.88 -11.46 -7.66
CA ALA A 113 4.34 -10.95 -6.37
C ALA A 113 3.29 -10.03 -5.71
N TYR A 114 2.63 -9.19 -6.51
CA TYR A 114 1.52 -8.33 -6.09
C TYR A 114 0.36 -9.12 -5.48
N ASN A 115 -0.18 -10.08 -6.23
CA ASN A 115 -1.30 -10.89 -5.79
C ASN A 115 -0.94 -11.72 -4.54
N ALA A 116 0.28 -12.26 -4.49
CA ALA A 116 0.75 -12.99 -3.32
C ALA A 116 0.83 -12.10 -2.07
N ALA A 117 1.31 -10.85 -2.21
CA ALA A 117 1.37 -9.91 -1.10
C ALA A 117 -0.03 -9.51 -0.59
N LEU A 118 -0.99 -9.28 -1.49
CA LEU A 118 -2.38 -9.04 -1.10
C LEU A 118 -3.00 -10.23 -0.36
N GLN A 119 -2.80 -11.45 -0.86
CA GLN A 119 -3.29 -12.67 -0.21
C GLN A 119 -2.75 -12.82 1.23
N ARG A 120 -1.50 -12.42 1.48
CA ARG A 120 -0.92 -12.50 2.83
C ARG A 120 -1.62 -11.58 3.83
N LEU A 121 -2.28 -10.49 3.39
CA LEU A 121 -3.06 -9.64 4.29
C LEU A 121 -4.23 -10.38 4.95
N LEU A 122 -4.70 -11.50 4.37
CA LEU A 122 -5.74 -12.34 4.96
C LEU A 122 -5.38 -12.88 6.35
N LEU A 123 -4.09 -12.89 6.70
CA LEU A 123 -3.62 -13.28 8.03
C LEU A 123 -4.04 -12.29 9.13
N ILE A 124 -4.34 -11.04 8.78
CA ILE A 124 -4.64 -9.98 9.76
C ILE A 124 -5.98 -9.28 9.53
N LEU A 125 -6.50 -9.28 8.30
CA LEU A 125 -7.71 -8.54 7.94
C LEU A 125 -8.94 -8.92 8.77
N PRO A 126 -9.22 -10.21 9.07
CA PRO A 126 -10.39 -10.59 9.89
C PRO A 126 -10.40 -9.89 11.25
N ASP A 127 -9.28 -9.97 11.98
CA ASP A 127 -9.16 -9.38 13.31
C ASP A 127 -9.24 -7.84 13.25
N ARG A 128 -8.68 -7.22 12.20
CA ARG A 128 -8.78 -5.76 12.00
C ARG A 128 -10.19 -5.30 11.68
N ILE A 129 -10.95 -6.05 10.90
CA ILE A 129 -12.36 -5.75 10.62
C ILE A 129 -13.15 -5.77 11.93
N GLU A 130 -13.00 -6.82 12.74
CA GLU A 130 -13.71 -6.95 14.02
C GLU A 130 -13.36 -5.81 15.00
N GLN A 131 -12.09 -5.38 15.05
CA GLN A 131 -11.67 -4.25 15.87
C GLN A 131 -12.33 -2.93 15.47
N GLN A 132 -12.52 -2.69 14.17
CA GLN A 132 -13.05 -1.42 13.66
C GLN A 132 -14.59 -1.35 13.71
N GLU A 133 -15.29 -2.47 13.49
CA GLU A 133 -16.77 -2.53 13.55
C GLU A 133 -17.33 -2.12 14.92
N ASN A 134 -16.57 -2.43 15.98
CA ASN A 134 -16.98 -2.26 17.37
C ASN A 134 -16.65 -0.89 17.97
N ALA A 135 -15.92 -0.03 17.25
CA ALA A 135 -15.33 1.19 17.82
C ALA A 135 -16.23 2.44 17.67
N THR A 136 -16.59 2.83 16.44
CA THR A 136 -17.30 4.09 16.13
C THR A 136 -18.05 4.00 14.79
N THR A 137 -18.83 5.03 14.43
CA THR A 137 -19.42 5.16 13.08
C THR A 137 -18.33 5.24 11.98
N GLU A 138 -17.25 5.96 12.24
CA GLU A 138 -16.08 6.02 11.35
C GLU A 138 -15.41 4.64 11.24
N GLY A 139 -15.27 3.92 12.35
CA GLY A 139 -14.76 2.55 12.38
C GLY A 139 -15.57 1.58 11.51
N ARG A 140 -16.90 1.76 11.41
CA ARG A 140 -17.73 0.96 10.47
C ARG A 140 -17.44 1.25 9.01
N VAL A 141 -17.10 2.50 8.66
CA VAL A 141 -16.70 2.87 7.29
C VAL A 141 -15.36 2.22 6.96
N THR A 142 -14.40 2.31 7.87
CA THR A 142 -13.10 1.61 7.74
C THR A 142 -13.30 0.09 7.62
N ALA A 143 -14.14 -0.52 8.46
CA ALA A 143 -14.44 -1.96 8.37
C ALA A 143 -15.00 -2.37 7.00
N GLN A 144 -15.88 -1.57 6.41
CA GLN A 144 -16.38 -1.82 5.04
C GLN A 144 -15.27 -1.78 3.99
N GLN A 145 -14.32 -0.84 4.11
CA GLN A 145 -13.15 -0.79 3.23
C GLN A 145 -12.25 -2.03 3.41
N LEU A 146 -12.02 -2.45 4.66
CA LEU A 146 -11.24 -3.64 4.95
C LEU A 146 -11.91 -4.93 4.45
N LEU A 147 -13.24 -5.02 4.49
CA LEU A 147 -14.01 -6.12 3.92
C LEU A 147 -13.85 -6.18 2.38
N ARG A 148 -13.84 -5.03 1.70
CA ARG A 148 -13.57 -4.97 0.25
C ARG A 148 -12.14 -5.40 -0.06
N LEU A 149 -11.16 -4.91 0.71
CA LEU A 149 -9.79 -5.35 0.58
C LEU A 149 -9.62 -6.86 0.80
N GLN A 150 -10.35 -7.43 1.76
CA GLN A 150 -10.39 -8.88 1.96
C GLN A 150 -10.95 -9.61 0.73
N ALA A 151 -11.99 -9.07 0.08
CA ALA A 151 -12.52 -9.63 -1.15
C ALA A 151 -11.47 -9.61 -2.28
N PHE A 152 -10.77 -8.48 -2.48
CA PHE A 152 -9.68 -8.38 -3.46
C PHE A 152 -8.54 -9.37 -3.16
N ALA A 153 -8.13 -9.49 -1.89
CA ALA A 153 -7.12 -10.44 -1.46
C ALA A 153 -7.53 -11.91 -1.70
N LEU A 154 -8.83 -12.22 -1.71
CA LEU A 154 -9.37 -13.53 -2.10
C LEU A 154 -9.52 -13.70 -3.62
N GLY A 155 -9.14 -12.70 -4.42
CA GLY A 155 -9.31 -12.69 -5.87
C GLY A 155 -10.75 -12.45 -6.34
N LYS A 156 -11.62 -11.95 -5.45
CA LYS A 156 -12.97 -11.51 -5.82
C LYS A 156 -12.88 -10.05 -6.26
N ARG A 157 -13.36 -9.76 -7.47
CA ARG A 157 -13.49 -8.42 -8.04
C ARG A 157 -14.97 -8.17 -8.25
#